data_AF-A0A0Q8WTL7-F1
#
_entry.id   AF-A0A0Q8WTL7-F1
#
_cell.length_a   1.000
_cell.length_b   1.000
_cell.length_c   1.000
_cell.angle_alpha   90.00
_cell.angle_beta   90.00
_cell.angle_gamma   90.00
#
_symmetry.space_group_name_H-M   'P 1'
#
loop_
_entity.id
_entity.type
_entity.pdbx_description
1 polymer ?
#
loop_
_entity_poly.entity_id
_entity_poly.type
_entity_poly.pdbx_seq_one_letter_code
_entity_poly.pdbx_strand_id
1 'polypeptide(L)'
;MFRRFEGRLDPFPSENVPPPPKGFFAFLWFCTHGSRRYIAALAVLSAGVSIYEAWLFAFLGQIVDLLTVWQAGDPASAHERRVLWSIGIVLFASIGLVTLRTLVQHQILAINLPLRLRWDFHRMMLRQSLSFFADEFAGRVTTKVMQTALAVREVLLTFCEIALGIVVYFFTIVALAGGFDWRLMLPFVGWLALYGLAMVYFVPRLGKVGKEQAHARSSMTGRVTDAYSNITTVKLFSHTNREARFARAAMEDFKNTGYLQMRLVSQFEIVNQILATALILSAGGYALWLWHGSEIGTGAVAAVTAMALRVNGMSHWIMWQMTSLFESIGTVQDGIATLTHVPKVQDAPQAAPLRVTRGEVEFDDVYFNYNGERQVLDGLSLKVRPGEKIGLVGRSGAGKSTLINLLLRFYDVDRGQIRIDGQDISQVTQDSLRSAIGMVTQDTSLLHRSICDNISYGRPDADPAEVRAAAARAQADDFIQQLSDSHGNKGYDTLVGERGVKLSGGQRQRIAIARVMLKNAPILLLDEATSALDSEVEAAIQESLDEVMQGKTVIAIAHRLSTIAAMDRLIVMDQGRIIEAGSHAELLNKGGVYARLWRHQSGGFLAEELEQ
;
A
#
# COMPACT_ATOMS: atom_id res chain seq x y z
N MET A 1 18.61 17.45 -20.18
CA MET A 1 17.59 16.90 -21.10
C MET A 1 16.54 16.09 -20.35
N PHE A 2 16.94 15.08 -19.55
CA PHE A 2 16.02 14.15 -18.86
C PHE A 2 15.02 14.81 -17.90
N ARG A 3 15.42 15.80 -17.08
CA ARG A 3 14.51 16.59 -16.21
C ARG A 3 13.24 17.12 -16.89
N ARG A 4 13.32 17.51 -18.17
CA ARG A 4 12.14 18.01 -18.92
C ARG A 4 11.10 16.93 -19.21
N PHE A 5 11.52 15.66 -19.27
CA PHE A 5 10.66 14.49 -19.43
C PHE A 5 10.21 13.96 -18.07
N GLU A 6 11.10 13.92 -17.09
CA GLU A 6 10.79 13.51 -15.71
C GLU A 6 9.64 14.34 -15.10
N GLY A 7 9.61 15.66 -15.34
CA GLY A 7 8.55 16.54 -14.83
C GLY A 7 7.22 16.51 -15.61
N ARG A 8 7.05 15.63 -16.62
CA ARG A 8 5.85 15.61 -17.47
C ARG A 8 4.65 14.89 -16.84
N LEU A 9 4.91 13.92 -15.98
CA LEU A 9 3.89 13.20 -15.24
C LEU A 9 4.09 13.47 -13.76
N ASP A 10 3.12 14.16 -13.14
CA ASP A 10 3.15 14.44 -11.71
C ASP A 10 2.92 13.14 -10.90
N PRO A 11 3.90 12.74 -10.06
CA PRO A 11 3.76 11.58 -9.18
C PRO A 11 2.90 11.85 -7.94
N PHE A 12 2.57 13.11 -7.60
CA PHE A 12 1.86 13.44 -6.35
C PHE A 12 0.65 14.35 -6.61
N PRO A 13 -0.38 13.88 -7.34
CA PRO A 13 -1.59 14.66 -7.57
C PRO A 13 -2.29 15.02 -6.26
N SER A 14 -2.82 16.25 -6.20
CA SER A 14 -3.55 16.78 -5.03
C SER A 14 -5.02 16.32 -4.97
N GLU A 15 -5.61 15.97 -6.12
CA GLU A 15 -7.02 15.57 -6.24
C GLU A 15 -7.37 14.37 -5.35
N ASN A 16 -8.61 14.33 -4.87
CA ASN A 16 -9.13 13.20 -4.11
C ASN A 16 -9.40 12.02 -5.04
N VAL A 17 -8.82 10.87 -4.72
CA VAL A 17 -8.96 9.67 -5.53
C VAL A 17 -10.29 8.99 -5.21
N PRO A 18 -11.21 8.83 -6.18
CA PRO A 18 -12.47 8.12 -5.96
C PRO A 18 -12.19 6.61 -5.77
N PRO A 19 -13.13 5.87 -5.16
CA PRO A 19 -12.93 4.44 -4.91
C PRO A 19 -12.75 3.68 -6.24
N PRO A 20 -11.70 2.84 -6.35
CA PRO A 20 -11.42 2.13 -7.58
C PRO A 20 -12.48 1.05 -7.87
N PRO A 21 -12.81 0.78 -9.14
CA PRO A 21 -13.77 -0.25 -9.50
C PRO A 21 -13.19 -1.66 -9.26
N LYS A 22 -14.07 -2.63 -8.94
CA LYS A 22 -13.69 -4.02 -8.63
C LYS A 22 -13.24 -4.85 -9.83
N GLY A 23 -13.64 -4.48 -11.06
CA GLY A 23 -13.31 -5.23 -12.26
C GLY A 23 -11.86 -5.01 -12.71
N PHE A 24 -11.14 -6.06 -13.10
CA PHE A 24 -9.73 -6.00 -13.51
C PHE A 24 -9.43 -4.92 -14.58
N PHE A 25 -10.15 -4.94 -15.70
CA PHE A 25 -9.94 -3.96 -16.78
C PHE A 25 -10.37 -2.54 -16.37
N ALA A 26 -11.46 -2.42 -15.62
CA ALA A 26 -11.92 -1.13 -15.11
C ALA A 26 -10.89 -0.53 -14.12
N PHE A 27 -10.26 -1.37 -13.29
CA PHE A 27 -9.22 -0.99 -12.37
C PHE A 27 -7.95 -0.53 -13.10
N LEU A 28 -7.50 -1.28 -14.11
CA LEU A 28 -6.36 -0.85 -14.94
C LEU A 28 -6.64 0.48 -15.63
N TRP A 29 -7.83 0.64 -16.22
CA TRP A 29 -8.24 1.88 -16.86
C TRP A 29 -8.29 3.06 -15.88
N PHE A 30 -8.77 2.81 -14.66
CA PHE A 30 -8.73 3.76 -13.57
C PHE A 30 -7.30 4.20 -13.23
N CYS A 31 -6.37 3.25 -13.11
CA CYS A 31 -4.95 3.52 -12.87
C CYS A 31 -4.24 4.31 -13.99
N THR A 32 -4.80 4.36 -15.19
CA THR A 32 -4.26 5.22 -16.28
C THR A 32 -4.65 6.69 -16.15
N HIS A 33 -5.49 7.06 -15.18
CA HIS A 33 -5.94 8.45 -15.02
C HIS A 33 -4.75 9.41 -14.86
N GLY A 34 -4.73 10.50 -15.65
CA GLY A 34 -3.62 11.45 -15.72
C GLY A 34 -2.41 11.02 -16.58
N SER A 35 -2.25 9.74 -16.92
CA SER A 35 -1.12 9.21 -17.70
C SER A 35 -1.47 8.71 -19.12
N ARG A 36 -2.76 8.65 -19.47
CA ARG A 36 -3.29 8.10 -20.75
C ARG A 36 -2.55 8.55 -22.00
N ARG A 37 -2.27 9.85 -22.14
CA ARG A 37 -1.58 10.40 -23.32
C ARG A 37 -0.17 9.85 -23.52
N TYR A 38 0.54 9.57 -22.43
CA TYR A 38 1.91 9.05 -22.46
C TYR A 38 1.92 7.56 -22.74
N ILE A 39 0.94 6.82 -22.21
CA ILE A 39 0.73 5.41 -22.52
C ILE A 39 0.39 5.25 -24.01
N ALA A 40 -0.50 6.08 -24.55
CA ALA A 40 -0.81 6.10 -25.98
C ALA A 40 0.42 6.45 -26.84
N ALA A 41 1.19 7.47 -26.45
CA ALA A 41 2.43 7.81 -27.14
C ALA A 41 3.44 6.66 -27.11
N LEU A 42 3.58 5.96 -25.99
CA LEU A 42 4.43 4.77 -25.90
C LEU A 42 3.98 3.67 -26.87
N ALA A 43 2.69 3.37 -26.94
CA ALA A 43 2.16 2.36 -27.85
C ALA A 43 2.49 2.69 -29.31
N VAL A 44 2.27 3.94 -29.74
CA VAL A 44 2.57 4.40 -31.11
C VAL A 44 4.08 4.34 -31.40
N LEU A 45 4.93 4.80 -30.47
CA LEU A 45 6.38 4.78 -30.65
C LEU A 45 6.94 3.36 -30.69
N SER A 46 6.41 2.46 -29.85
CA SER A 46 6.75 1.03 -29.88
C SER A 46 6.35 0.39 -31.22
N ALA A 47 5.16 0.72 -31.76
CA ALA A 47 4.75 0.32 -33.11
C ALA A 47 5.79 0.70 -34.16
N GLY A 48 6.22 1.97 -34.13
CA GLY A 48 7.18 2.51 -35.08
C GLY A 48 8.51 1.78 -35.01
N VAL A 49 8.99 1.47 -33.80
CA VAL A 49 10.24 0.71 -33.61
C VAL A 49 10.10 -0.71 -34.18
N SER A 50 8.98 -1.38 -33.96
CA SER A 50 8.75 -2.72 -34.53
C SER A 50 8.71 -2.72 -36.06
N ILE A 51 8.07 -1.73 -36.68
CA ILE A 51 8.07 -1.57 -38.15
C ILE A 51 9.49 -1.32 -38.67
N TYR A 52 10.23 -0.43 -38.02
CA TYR A 52 11.62 -0.14 -38.37
C TYR A 52 12.49 -1.40 -38.28
N GLU A 53 12.43 -2.15 -37.19
CA GLU A 53 13.22 -3.37 -37.02
C GLU A 53 12.90 -4.43 -38.08
N ALA A 54 11.62 -4.61 -38.43
CA ALA A 54 11.24 -5.57 -39.46
C ALA A 54 11.78 -5.15 -40.83
N TRP A 55 11.75 -3.86 -41.13
CA TRP A 55 12.23 -3.32 -42.40
C TRP A 55 13.74 -3.49 -42.61
N LEU A 56 14.55 -3.52 -41.53
CA LEU A 56 15.99 -3.80 -41.60
C LEU A 56 16.32 -5.16 -42.25
N PHE A 57 15.44 -6.16 -42.13
CA PHE A 57 15.66 -7.48 -42.74
C PHE A 57 15.45 -7.48 -44.25
N ALA A 58 14.47 -6.71 -44.73
CA ALA A 58 14.28 -6.50 -46.17
C ALA A 58 15.53 -5.86 -46.79
N PHE A 59 16.12 -4.91 -46.07
CA PHE A 59 17.36 -4.27 -46.49
C PHE A 59 18.57 -5.17 -46.53
N LEU A 60 18.72 -6.07 -45.55
CA LEU A 60 19.82 -7.04 -45.58
C LEU A 60 19.78 -7.86 -46.88
N GLY A 61 18.59 -8.30 -47.31
CA GLY A 61 18.41 -8.98 -48.58
C GLY A 61 18.84 -8.13 -49.78
N GLN A 62 18.38 -6.89 -49.85
CA GLN A 62 18.74 -5.96 -50.93
C GLN A 62 20.24 -5.66 -51.00
N ILE A 63 20.91 -5.51 -49.84
CA ILE A 63 22.36 -5.28 -49.78
C ILE A 63 23.12 -6.50 -50.31
N VAL A 64 22.71 -7.71 -49.93
CA VAL A 64 23.36 -8.94 -50.41
C VAL A 64 23.19 -9.09 -51.92
N ASP A 65 22.01 -8.79 -52.45
CA ASP A 65 21.79 -8.80 -53.90
C ASP A 65 22.63 -7.72 -54.62
N LEU A 66 22.72 -6.51 -54.07
CA LEU A 66 23.60 -5.44 -54.56
C LEU A 66 25.08 -5.87 -54.62
N LEU A 67 25.57 -6.56 -53.59
CA LEU A 67 26.95 -7.05 -53.54
C LEU A 67 27.22 -8.09 -54.64
N THR A 68 26.23 -8.95 -54.94
CA THR A 68 26.37 -9.92 -56.04
C THR A 68 26.42 -9.26 -57.42
N VAL A 69 25.67 -8.17 -57.62
CA VAL A 69 25.72 -7.36 -58.86
C VAL A 69 27.06 -6.64 -58.99
N TRP A 70 27.60 -6.08 -57.90
CA TRP A 70 28.92 -5.43 -57.91
C TRP A 70 30.07 -6.39 -58.20
N GLN A 71 30.00 -7.63 -57.69
CA GLN A 71 30.98 -8.66 -58.05
C GLN A 71 30.93 -9.05 -59.53
N ALA A 72 29.78 -8.89 -60.20
CA ALA A 72 29.63 -9.14 -61.63
C ALA A 72 30.23 -8.03 -62.54
N GLY A 73 30.73 -6.94 -61.96
CA GLY A 73 31.51 -5.91 -62.67
C GLY A 73 30.71 -4.76 -63.29
N ASP A 74 29.42 -4.59 -62.94
CA ASP A 74 28.57 -3.52 -63.46
C ASP A 74 28.82 -2.19 -62.67
N PRO A 75 29.01 -1.03 -63.33
CA PRO A 75 29.31 0.22 -62.63
C PRO A 75 28.09 0.71 -61.84
N ALA A 76 28.35 1.17 -60.61
CA ALA A 76 27.31 1.49 -59.65
C ALA A 76 26.27 2.51 -60.18
N SER A 77 25.08 2.03 -60.47
CA SER A 77 24.01 2.83 -61.08
C SER A 77 23.43 3.87 -60.10
N ALA A 78 22.75 4.91 -60.62
CA ALA A 78 22.07 5.92 -59.79
C ALA A 78 20.95 5.34 -58.89
N HIS A 79 20.55 4.09 -59.12
CA HIS A 79 19.61 3.35 -58.29
C HIS A 79 20.26 2.88 -56.98
N GLU A 80 21.46 2.34 -57.05
CA GLU A 80 22.18 1.75 -55.90
C GLU A 80 22.58 2.82 -54.89
N ARG A 81 23.01 3.99 -55.39
CA ARG A 81 23.29 5.16 -54.56
C ARG A 81 22.05 5.63 -53.81
N ARG A 82 20.87 5.58 -54.45
CA ARG A 82 19.59 5.93 -53.79
C ARG A 82 19.21 4.93 -52.71
N VAL A 83 19.43 3.62 -52.94
CA VAL A 83 19.21 2.58 -51.93
C VAL A 83 20.11 2.80 -50.71
N LEU A 84 21.42 3.02 -50.92
CA LEU A 84 22.37 3.29 -49.83
C LEU A 84 22.04 4.55 -49.03
N TRP A 85 21.65 5.65 -49.68
CA TRP A 85 21.20 6.86 -48.98
C TRP A 85 19.90 6.64 -48.20
N SER A 86 18.95 5.88 -48.74
CA SER A 86 17.71 5.55 -48.04
C SER A 86 17.97 4.73 -46.77
N ILE A 87 18.92 3.79 -46.82
CA ILE A 87 19.37 3.02 -45.66
C ILE A 87 19.99 3.96 -44.62
N GLY A 88 20.91 4.83 -45.03
CA GLY A 88 21.54 5.81 -44.14
C GLY A 88 20.52 6.69 -43.43
N ILE A 89 19.58 7.29 -44.18
CA ILE A 89 18.54 8.17 -43.61
C ILE A 89 17.71 7.43 -42.58
N VAL A 90 17.29 6.20 -42.84
CA VAL A 90 16.42 5.48 -41.92
C VAL A 90 17.17 4.94 -40.70
N LEU A 91 18.43 4.53 -40.85
CA LEU A 91 19.29 4.22 -39.70
C LEU A 91 19.48 5.45 -38.80
N PHE A 92 19.64 6.65 -39.36
CA PHE A 92 19.71 7.88 -38.56
C PHE A 92 18.36 8.28 -37.95
N ALA A 93 17.26 8.14 -38.69
CA ALA A 93 15.91 8.44 -38.19
C ALA A 93 15.51 7.53 -37.01
N SER A 94 15.97 6.27 -37.02
CA SER A 94 15.68 5.32 -35.95
C SER A 94 16.30 5.72 -34.61
N ILE A 95 17.46 6.39 -34.62
CA ILE A 95 18.07 6.94 -33.40
C ILE A 95 17.08 7.87 -32.71
N GLY A 96 16.45 8.77 -33.47
CA GLY A 96 15.43 9.69 -32.94
C GLY A 96 14.19 8.95 -32.40
N LEU A 97 13.68 7.98 -33.17
CA LEU A 97 12.51 7.18 -32.79
C LEU A 97 12.74 6.37 -31.51
N VAL A 98 13.83 5.61 -31.46
CA VAL A 98 14.23 4.80 -30.31
C VAL A 98 14.52 5.69 -29.10
N THR A 99 15.19 6.84 -29.30
CA THR A 99 15.42 7.81 -28.23
C THR A 99 14.10 8.32 -27.66
N LEU A 100 13.16 8.74 -28.51
CA LEU A 100 11.87 9.27 -28.05
C LEU A 100 11.04 8.21 -27.32
N ARG A 101 10.96 6.98 -27.88
CA ARG A 101 10.33 5.82 -27.21
C ARG A 101 10.95 5.60 -25.83
N THR A 102 12.28 5.55 -25.77
CA THR A 102 13.04 5.29 -24.53
C THR A 102 12.80 6.37 -23.49
N LEU A 103 12.75 7.65 -23.89
CA LEU A 103 12.47 8.77 -23.00
C LEU A 103 11.04 8.70 -22.45
N VAL A 104 10.04 8.41 -23.29
CA VAL A 104 8.65 8.25 -22.83
C VAL A 104 8.54 7.07 -21.85
N GLN A 105 9.10 5.92 -22.21
CA GLN A 105 9.05 4.72 -21.39
C GLN A 105 9.76 4.91 -20.05
N HIS A 106 11.04 5.31 -20.06
CA HIS A 106 11.88 5.29 -18.87
C HIS A 106 11.79 6.57 -18.04
N GLN A 107 11.74 7.74 -18.69
CA GLN A 107 11.81 9.03 -17.98
C GLN A 107 10.43 9.56 -17.59
N ILE A 108 9.40 9.35 -18.44
CA ILE A 108 8.04 9.80 -18.12
C ILE A 108 7.29 8.75 -17.29
N LEU A 109 7.32 7.47 -17.71
CA LEU A 109 6.42 6.45 -17.17
C LEU A 109 7.06 5.55 -16.11
N ALA A 110 8.27 5.02 -16.32
CA ALA A 110 8.79 3.89 -15.53
C ALA A 110 8.90 4.18 -14.01
N ILE A 111 9.24 5.42 -13.64
CA ILE A 111 9.34 5.87 -12.24
C ILE A 111 8.04 6.56 -11.77
N ASN A 112 7.53 7.52 -12.55
CA ASN A 112 6.43 8.37 -12.08
C ASN A 112 5.08 7.65 -12.04
N LEU A 113 4.80 6.74 -12.98
CA LEU A 113 3.52 6.01 -12.99
C LEU A 113 3.33 5.14 -11.72
N PRO A 114 4.25 4.23 -11.36
CA PRO A 114 4.08 3.43 -10.14
C PRO A 114 4.15 4.30 -8.87
N LEU A 115 4.92 5.39 -8.86
CA LEU A 115 4.96 6.30 -7.72
C LEU A 115 3.64 7.02 -7.50
N ARG A 116 3.01 7.50 -8.58
CA ARG A 116 1.65 8.06 -8.56
C ARG A 116 0.63 7.08 -8.02
N LEU A 117 0.65 5.84 -8.53
CA LEU A 117 -0.24 4.79 -8.04
C LEU A 117 -0.01 4.47 -6.56
N ARG A 118 1.25 4.43 -6.10
CA ARG A 118 1.57 4.25 -4.67
C ARG A 118 1.03 5.40 -3.83
N TRP A 119 1.16 6.64 -4.28
CA TRP A 119 0.62 7.81 -3.60
C TRP A 119 -0.90 7.73 -3.46
N ASP A 120 -1.58 7.44 -4.57
CA ASP A 120 -3.03 7.31 -4.62
C ASP A 120 -3.52 6.16 -3.71
N PHE A 121 -2.93 4.97 -3.85
CA PHE A 121 -3.26 3.80 -3.02
C PHE A 121 -2.95 4.06 -1.54
N HIS A 122 -1.85 4.72 -1.21
CA HIS A 122 -1.52 5.08 0.17
C HIS A 122 -2.59 5.99 0.78
N ARG A 123 -2.97 7.07 0.07
CA ARG A 123 -4.03 7.99 0.52
C ARG A 123 -5.38 7.28 0.67
N MET A 124 -5.69 6.32 -0.18
CA MET A 124 -6.89 5.49 -0.04
C MET A 124 -6.83 4.58 1.19
N MET A 125 -5.68 3.97 1.47
CA MET A 125 -5.50 3.11 2.66
C MET A 125 -5.57 3.91 3.96
N LEU A 126 -5.04 5.15 3.99
CA LEU A 126 -5.16 6.02 5.17
C LEU A 126 -6.61 6.35 5.56
N ARG A 127 -7.57 6.21 4.62
CA ARG A 127 -9.01 6.44 4.85
C ARG A 127 -9.77 5.18 5.29
N GLN A 128 -9.13 4.03 5.34
CA GLN A 128 -9.79 2.80 5.79
C GLN A 128 -10.09 2.87 7.29
N SER A 129 -11.12 2.13 7.71
CA SER A 129 -11.55 2.08 9.11
C SER A 129 -10.54 1.32 9.98
N LEU A 130 -10.58 1.58 11.29
CA LEU A 130 -9.73 0.86 12.25
C LEU A 130 -9.95 -0.66 12.19
N SER A 131 -11.19 -1.11 11.93
CA SER A 131 -11.52 -2.53 11.76
C SER A 131 -10.73 -3.19 10.63
N PHE A 132 -10.53 -2.49 9.52
CA PHE A 132 -9.76 -3.02 8.39
C PHE A 132 -8.31 -3.30 8.79
N PHE A 133 -7.70 -2.42 9.59
CA PHE A 133 -6.34 -2.60 10.09
C PHE A 133 -6.23 -3.59 11.27
N ALA A 134 -7.33 -3.89 11.95
CA ALA A 134 -7.37 -4.94 12.96
C ALA A 134 -7.41 -6.33 12.32
N ASP A 135 -8.11 -6.47 11.19
CA ASP A 135 -8.25 -7.73 10.46
C ASP A 135 -7.04 -8.02 9.53
N GLU A 136 -6.32 -6.98 9.10
CA GLU A 136 -5.19 -7.09 8.17
C GLU A 136 -3.84 -6.72 8.82
N PHE A 137 -2.82 -7.54 8.59
CA PHE A 137 -1.45 -7.22 9.01
C PHE A 137 -0.93 -5.98 8.25
N ALA A 138 -0.39 -4.99 8.97
CA ALA A 138 0.17 -3.77 8.38
C ALA A 138 1.24 -4.05 7.30
N GLY A 139 2.08 -5.07 7.50
CA GLY A 139 3.07 -5.50 6.52
C GLY A 139 2.44 -6.04 5.22
N ARG A 140 1.28 -6.71 5.32
CA ARG A 140 0.52 -7.16 4.14
C ARG A 140 -0.06 -5.97 3.39
N VAL A 141 -0.73 -5.03 4.05
CA VAL A 141 -1.29 -3.82 3.42
C VAL A 141 -0.19 -3.03 2.70
N THR A 142 0.95 -2.83 3.35
CA THR A 142 2.13 -2.18 2.75
C THR A 142 2.61 -2.91 1.50
N THR A 143 2.73 -4.24 1.56
CA THR A 143 3.10 -5.06 0.40
C THR A 143 2.11 -4.90 -0.75
N LYS A 144 0.80 -4.92 -0.47
CA LYS A 144 -0.24 -4.75 -1.50
C LYS A 144 -0.12 -3.39 -2.19
N VAL A 145 0.00 -2.30 -1.45
CA VAL A 145 0.19 -0.95 -2.01
C VAL A 145 1.45 -0.88 -2.89
N MET A 146 2.57 -1.38 -2.38
CA MET A 146 3.87 -1.24 -3.05
C MET A 146 4.04 -2.12 -4.28
N GLN A 147 3.54 -3.36 -4.23
CA GLN A 147 3.66 -4.34 -5.32
C GLN A 147 2.58 -4.15 -6.38
N THR A 148 1.33 -3.84 -6.01
CA THR A 148 0.25 -3.65 -6.99
C THR A 148 0.57 -2.52 -7.95
N ALA A 149 1.13 -1.41 -7.47
CA ALA A 149 1.54 -0.30 -8.33
C ALA A 149 2.59 -0.68 -9.37
N LEU A 150 3.57 -1.51 -8.99
CA LEU A 150 4.58 -2.02 -9.93
C LEU A 150 3.97 -2.99 -10.93
N ALA A 151 3.11 -3.89 -10.47
CA ALA A 151 2.43 -4.87 -11.30
C ALA A 151 1.49 -4.19 -12.31
N VAL A 152 0.74 -3.15 -11.92
CA VAL A 152 -0.07 -2.34 -12.86
C VAL A 152 0.81 -1.70 -13.92
N ARG A 153 1.94 -1.11 -13.54
CA ARG A 153 2.90 -0.54 -14.50
C ARG A 153 3.35 -1.61 -15.50
N GLU A 154 3.78 -2.76 -15.00
CA GLU A 154 4.23 -3.88 -15.84
C GLU A 154 3.13 -4.28 -16.84
N VAL A 155 1.91 -4.55 -16.37
CA VAL A 155 0.77 -4.90 -17.23
C VAL A 155 0.54 -3.85 -18.32
N LEU A 156 0.54 -2.56 -17.98
CA LEU A 156 0.27 -1.48 -18.94
C LEU A 156 1.40 -1.33 -19.98
N LEU A 157 2.66 -1.33 -19.54
CA LEU A 157 3.82 -1.16 -20.43
C LEU A 157 3.97 -2.39 -21.33
N THR A 158 3.89 -3.59 -20.74
CA THR A 158 3.98 -4.84 -21.48
C THR A 158 2.85 -4.96 -22.49
N PHE A 159 1.61 -4.56 -22.18
CA PHE A 159 0.53 -4.55 -23.16
C PHE A 159 0.82 -3.58 -24.34
N CYS A 160 1.38 -2.39 -24.07
CA CYS A 160 1.76 -1.45 -25.12
C CYS A 160 2.88 -1.98 -26.03
N GLU A 161 3.79 -2.78 -25.48
CA GLU A 161 4.92 -3.36 -26.23
C GLU A 161 4.53 -4.64 -26.99
N ILE A 162 3.83 -5.56 -26.32
CA ILE A 162 3.51 -6.88 -26.86
C ILE A 162 2.35 -6.81 -27.85
N ALA A 163 1.21 -6.22 -27.45
CA ALA A 163 -0.03 -6.34 -28.21
C ALA A 163 0.09 -5.68 -29.59
N LEU A 164 0.89 -4.61 -29.68
CA LEU A 164 1.08 -3.87 -30.91
C LEU A 164 2.40 -4.22 -31.62
N GLY A 165 3.49 -4.39 -30.86
CA GLY A 165 4.81 -4.61 -31.43
C GLY A 165 5.00 -6.00 -32.04
N ILE A 166 4.64 -7.06 -31.32
CA ILE A 166 4.85 -8.44 -31.79
C ILE A 166 3.93 -8.77 -32.97
N VAL A 167 2.67 -8.36 -32.91
CA VAL A 167 1.70 -8.59 -33.99
C VAL A 167 2.16 -7.92 -35.28
N VAL A 168 2.53 -6.64 -35.21
CA VAL A 168 3.03 -5.89 -36.37
C VAL A 168 4.35 -6.47 -36.86
N TYR A 169 5.26 -6.80 -35.96
CA TYR A 169 6.57 -7.36 -36.32
C TYR A 169 6.45 -8.71 -37.03
N PHE A 170 5.68 -9.64 -36.46
CA PHE A 170 5.51 -10.98 -37.02
C PHE A 170 4.77 -10.93 -38.37
N PHE A 171 3.71 -10.11 -38.44
CA PHE A 171 3.02 -9.88 -39.71
C PHE A 171 3.96 -9.31 -40.77
N THR A 172 4.85 -8.38 -40.39
CA THR A 172 5.83 -7.79 -41.31
C THR A 172 6.88 -8.82 -41.75
N ILE A 173 7.41 -9.66 -40.86
CA ILE A 173 8.32 -10.75 -41.25
C ILE A 173 7.66 -11.70 -42.25
N VAL A 174 6.44 -12.14 -41.96
CA VAL A 174 5.70 -13.05 -42.84
C VAL A 174 5.41 -12.40 -44.19
N ALA A 175 5.00 -11.13 -44.20
CA ALA A 175 4.78 -10.37 -45.42
C ALA A 175 6.07 -10.17 -46.24
N LEU A 176 7.20 -9.89 -45.58
CA LEU A 176 8.50 -9.74 -46.23
C LEU A 176 9.00 -11.07 -46.81
N ALA A 177 8.85 -12.18 -46.08
CA ALA A 177 9.17 -13.52 -46.59
C ALA A 177 8.33 -13.83 -47.85
N GLY A 178 7.03 -13.53 -47.81
CA GLY A 178 6.12 -13.67 -48.95
C GLY A 178 6.44 -12.74 -50.13
N GLY A 179 7.06 -11.59 -49.86
CA GLY A 179 7.56 -10.67 -50.88
C GLY A 179 8.74 -11.22 -51.69
N PHE A 180 9.51 -12.17 -51.13
CA PHE A 180 10.53 -12.91 -51.88
C PHE A 180 9.90 -14.07 -52.66
N ASP A 181 9.13 -14.92 -51.97
CA ASP A 181 8.29 -15.96 -52.56
C ASP A 181 7.21 -16.37 -51.55
N TRP A 182 5.96 -16.54 -52.01
CA TRP A 182 4.84 -16.86 -51.11
C TRP A 182 5.02 -18.17 -50.34
N ARG A 183 5.78 -19.14 -50.89
CA ARG A 183 6.02 -20.44 -50.26
C ARG A 183 6.95 -20.30 -49.05
N LEU A 184 7.82 -19.28 -49.02
CA LEU A 184 8.68 -18.96 -47.88
C LEU A 184 7.89 -18.49 -46.65
N MET A 185 6.61 -18.16 -46.79
CA MET A 185 5.73 -17.85 -45.65
C MET A 185 5.38 -19.10 -44.83
N LEU A 186 5.34 -20.27 -45.46
CA LEU A 186 4.81 -21.50 -44.85
C LEU A 186 5.58 -21.92 -43.58
N PRO A 187 6.93 -21.92 -43.54
CA PRO A 187 7.67 -22.23 -42.32
C PRO A 187 7.36 -21.27 -41.17
N PHE A 188 7.25 -19.96 -41.44
CA PHE A 188 6.95 -18.96 -40.42
C PHE A 188 5.51 -19.09 -39.90
N VAL A 189 4.53 -19.28 -40.79
CA VAL A 189 3.13 -19.48 -40.39
C VAL A 189 2.96 -20.77 -39.59
N GLY A 190 3.60 -21.86 -40.01
CA GLY A 190 3.59 -23.13 -39.28
C GLY A 190 4.23 -22.99 -37.90
N TRP A 191 5.35 -22.29 -37.81
CA TRP A 191 5.98 -21.98 -36.53
C TRP A 191 5.08 -21.13 -35.63
N LEU A 192 4.43 -20.08 -36.18
CA LEU A 192 3.52 -19.24 -35.41
C LEU A 192 2.36 -20.05 -34.81
N ALA A 193 1.77 -20.96 -35.59
CA ALA A 193 0.68 -21.80 -35.13
C ALA A 193 1.13 -22.71 -33.98
N LEU A 194 2.28 -23.37 -34.11
CA LEU A 194 2.83 -24.24 -33.07
C LEU A 194 3.26 -23.47 -31.82
N TYR A 195 3.90 -22.31 -32.00
CA TYR A 195 4.29 -21.43 -30.90
C TYR A 195 3.06 -20.88 -30.17
N GLY A 196 2.04 -20.45 -30.90
CA GLY A 196 0.76 -20.01 -30.33
C GLY A 196 0.07 -21.13 -29.53
N LEU A 197 0.09 -22.36 -30.01
CA LEU A 197 -0.41 -23.53 -29.27
C LEU A 197 0.39 -23.76 -27.98
N ALA A 198 1.72 -23.66 -28.04
CA ALA A 198 2.58 -23.74 -26.87
C ALA A 198 2.25 -22.61 -25.86
N MET A 199 2.02 -21.38 -26.32
CA MET A 199 1.62 -20.27 -25.45
C MET A 199 0.27 -20.54 -24.77
N VAL A 200 -0.74 -20.97 -25.51
CA VAL A 200 -2.07 -21.31 -24.95
C VAL A 200 -1.97 -22.42 -23.89
N TYR A 201 -1.03 -23.35 -24.04
CA TYR A 201 -0.78 -24.41 -23.07
C TYR A 201 0.00 -23.92 -21.84
N PHE A 202 1.15 -23.26 -22.03
CA PHE A 202 2.08 -22.93 -20.94
C PHE A 202 1.67 -21.68 -20.17
N VAL A 203 1.25 -20.62 -20.86
CA VAL A 203 1.04 -19.30 -20.25
C VAL A 203 -0.07 -19.30 -19.18
N PRO A 204 -1.27 -19.87 -19.39
CA PRO A 204 -2.31 -19.89 -18.35
C PRO A 204 -1.91 -20.74 -17.13
N ARG A 205 -1.19 -21.84 -17.35
CA ARG A 205 -0.68 -22.69 -16.27
C ARG A 205 0.36 -21.97 -15.44
N LEU A 206 1.27 -21.27 -16.10
CA LEU A 206 2.31 -20.48 -15.45
C LEU A 206 1.70 -19.32 -14.67
N GLY A 207 0.66 -18.67 -15.20
CA GLY A 207 -0.11 -17.66 -14.48
C GLY A 207 -0.79 -18.21 -13.22
N LYS A 208 -1.38 -19.42 -13.28
CA LYS A 208 -1.97 -20.08 -12.10
C LYS A 208 -0.93 -20.38 -11.02
N VAL A 209 0.20 -20.99 -11.41
CA VAL A 209 1.29 -21.30 -10.48
C VAL A 209 1.94 -20.03 -9.94
N GLY A 210 2.10 -18.99 -10.77
CA GLY A 210 2.60 -17.68 -10.35
C GLY A 210 1.71 -17.01 -9.31
N LYS A 211 0.37 -17.13 -9.44
CA LYS A 211 -0.57 -16.67 -8.41
C LYS A 211 -0.40 -17.43 -7.09
N GLU A 212 -0.28 -18.75 -7.13
CA GLU A 212 -0.05 -19.58 -5.95
C GLU A 212 1.30 -19.24 -5.29
N GLN A 213 2.35 -19.02 -6.08
CA GLN A 213 3.67 -18.60 -5.61
C GLN A 213 3.64 -17.19 -5.00
N ALA A 214 2.92 -16.23 -5.59
CA ALA A 214 2.76 -14.89 -5.04
C ALA A 214 2.08 -14.92 -3.66
N HIS A 215 1.04 -15.75 -3.50
CA HIS A 215 0.40 -15.98 -2.21
C HIS A 215 1.37 -16.61 -1.19
N ALA A 216 2.12 -17.65 -1.59
CA ALA A 216 3.14 -18.28 -0.74
C ALA A 216 4.23 -17.28 -0.32
N ARG A 217 4.67 -16.41 -1.24
CA ARG A 217 5.63 -15.33 -0.98
C ARG A 217 5.08 -14.33 0.05
N SER A 218 3.83 -13.89 -0.09
CA SER A 218 3.20 -12.98 0.87
C SER A 218 3.08 -13.61 2.26
N SER A 219 2.75 -14.90 2.34
CA SER A 219 2.67 -15.64 3.61
C SER A 219 4.05 -15.76 4.27
N MET A 220 5.07 -16.13 3.49
CA MET A 220 6.47 -16.20 3.95
C MET A 220 6.95 -14.85 4.48
N THR A 221 6.79 -13.77 3.70
CA THR A 221 7.15 -12.42 4.15
C THR A 221 6.37 -12.03 5.40
N GLY A 222 5.06 -12.32 5.46
CA GLY A 222 4.23 -12.05 6.63
C GLY A 222 4.75 -12.71 7.92
N ARG A 223 5.07 -14.02 7.88
CA ARG A 223 5.61 -14.73 9.05
C ARG A 223 6.97 -14.21 9.50
N VAL A 224 7.85 -13.87 8.55
CA VAL A 224 9.17 -13.30 8.87
C VAL A 224 9.02 -11.90 9.48
N THR A 225 8.13 -11.07 8.92
CA THR A 225 7.84 -9.74 9.47
C THR A 225 7.25 -9.84 10.87
N ASP A 226 6.30 -10.75 11.12
CA ASP A 226 5.70 -10.94 12.44
C ASP A 226 6.75 -11.27 13.51
N ALA A 227 7.65 -12.22 13.22
CA ALA A 227 8.73 -12.60 14.12
C ALA A 227 9.68 -11.43 14.45
N TYR A 228 9.99 -10.57 13.47
CA TYR A 228 10.87 -9.41 13.66
C TYR A 228 10.17 -8.24 14.34
N SER A 229 8.92 -7.95 13.99
CA SER A 229 8.10 -6.94 14.67
C SER A 229 7.87 -7.29 16.14
N ASN A 230 7.87 -8.59 16.48
CA ASN A 230 7.68 -9.10 17.84
C ASN A 230 8.95 -9.76 18.42
N ILE A 231 10.13 -9.31 18.00
CA ILE A 231 11.41 -9.96 18.34
C ILE A 231 11.67 -10.07 19.85
N THR A 232 11.21 -9.09 20.64
CA THR A 232 11.33 -9.11 22.10
C THR A 232 10.66 -10.34 22.70
N THR A 233 9.45 -10.67 22.25
CA THR A 233 8.71 -11.87 22.69
C THR A 233 9.48 -13.14 22.33
N VAL A 234 9.99 -13.25 21.10
CA VAL A 234 10.76 -14.41 20.66
C VAL A 234 12.02 -14.62 21.51
N LYS A 235 12.70 -13.52 21.88
CA LYS A 235 13.91 -13.55 22.72
C LYS A 235 13.61 -13.91 24.18
N LEU A 236 12.54 -13.40 24.76
CA LEU A 236 12.15 -13.67 26.15
C LEU A 236 11.81 -15.15 26.37
N PHE A 237 11.14 -15.80 25.41
CA PHE A 237 10.68 -17.18 25.55
C PHE A 237 11.63 -18.23 24.94
N SER A 238 12.86 -17.84 24.53
CA SER A 238 13.90 -18.76 24.01
C SER A 238 13.42 -19.74 22.92
N HIS A 239 12.42 -19.34 22.13
CA HIS A 239 11.76 -20.19 21.13
C HIS A 239 12.32 -20.01 19.72
N THR A 240 13.55 -19.51 19.56
CA THR A 240 14.16 -19.22 18.24
C THR A 240 14.08 -20.40 17.27
N ASN A 241 14.27 -21.64 17.73
CA ASN A 241 14.17 -22.84 16.89
C ASN A 241 12.73 -23.18 16.49
N ARG A 242 11.75 -22.92 17.36
CA ARG A 242 10.33 -23.11 17.06
C ARG A 242 9.87 -22.07 16.05
N GLU A 243 10.30 -20.82 16.22
CA GLU A 243 10.03 -19.73 15.28
C GLU A 243 10.67 -20.00 13.91
N ALA A 244 11.92 -20.44 13.89
CA ALA A 244 12.59 -20.86 12.66
C ALA A 244 11.86 -21.99 11.93
N ARG A 245 11.30 -22.98 12.66
CA ARG A 245 10.46 -24.04 12.05
C ARG A 245 9.15 -23.50 11.50
N PHE A 246 8.52 -22.55 12.19
CA PHE A 246 7.28 -21.91 11.72
C PHE A 246 7.49 -21.11 10.43
N ALA A 247 8.60 -20.37 10.34
CA ALA A 247 9.03 -19.69 9.12
C ALA A 247 9.42 -20.67 8.01
N ARG A 248 10.15 -21.76 8.35
CA ARG A 248 10.56 -22.80 7.40
C ARG A 248 9.38 -23.41 6.65
N ALA A 249 8.26 -23.67 7.31
CA ALA A 249 7.08 -24.21 6.65
C ALA A 249 6.59 -23.30 5.49
N ALA A 250 6.54 -21.98 5.70
CA ALA A 250 6.15 -21.05 4.64
C ALA A 250 7.23 -20.93 3.54
N MET A 251 8.51 -21.01 3.90
CA MET A 251 9.61 -21.07 2.92
C MET A 251 9.55 -22.36 2.07
N GLU A 252 9.11 -23.46 2.66
CA GLU A 252 8.96 -24.75 1.97
C GLU A 252 7.81 -24.73 0.97
N ASP A 253 6.68 -24.09 1.32
CA ASP A 253 5.57 -23.83 0.39
C ASP A 253 6.02 -22.94 -0.78
N PHE A 254 6.77 -21.86 -0.50
CA PHE A 254 7.35 -21.00 -1.54
C PHE A 254 8.34 -21.75 -2.44
N LYS A 255 9.18 -22.61 -1.87
CA LYS A 255 10.11 -23.48 -2.62
C LYS A 255 9.35 -24.42 -3.55
N ASN A 256 8.33 -25.10 -3.05
CA ASN A 256 7.57 -26.10 -3.81
C ASN A 256 6.80 -25.47 -4.98
N THR A 257 6.15 -24.32 -4.75
CA THR A 257 5.50 -23.54 -5.81
C THR A 257 6.52 -23.02 -6.83
N GLY A 258 7.69 -22.58 -6.38
CA GLY A 258 8.81 -22.21 -7.26
C GLY A 258 9.30 -23.36 -8.14
N TYR A 259 9.40 -24.59 -7.62
CA TYR A 259 9.75 -25.76 -8.44
C TYR A 259 8.69 -26.08 -9.49
N LEU A 260 7.40 -25.97 -9.17
CA LEU A 260 6.33 -26.15 -10.15
C LEU A 260 6.44 -25.13 -11.28
N GLN A 261 6.72 -23.87 -10.94
CA GLN A 261 6.91 -22.80 -11.91
C GLN A 261 8.11 -23.08 -12.81
N MET A 262 9.28 -23.36 -12.22
CA MET A 262 10.51 -23.59 -12.98
C MET A 262 10.43 -24.84 -13.86
N ARG A 263 9.69 -25.88 -13.45
CA ARG A 263 9.41 -27.04 -14.33
C ARG A 263 8.66 -26.65 -15.60
N LEU A 264 7.64 -25.79 -15.49
CA LEU A 264 6.90 -25.28 -16.65
C LEU A 264 7.79 -24.40 -17.54
N VAL A 265 8.61 -23.53 -16.94
CA VAL A 265 9.57 -22.69 -17.67
C VAL A 265 10.57 -23.56 -18.43
N SER A 266 11.18 -24.56 -17.79
CA SER A 266 12.13 -25.47 -18.44
C SER A 266 11.48 -26.27 -19.57
N GLN A 267 10.27 -26.80 -19.36
CA GLN A 267 9.54 -27.52 -20.41
C GLN A 267 9.25 -26.62 -21.61
N PHE A 268 8.83 -25.39 -21.38
CA PHE A 268 8.64 -24.42 -22.45
C PHE A 268 9.94 -24.12 -23.17
N GLU A 269 11.05 -23.90 -22.46
CA GLU A 269 12.34 -23.57 -23.05
C GLU A 269 12.81 -24.68 -24.00
N ILE A 270 12.62 -25.95 -23.61
CA ILE A 270 12.90 -27.12 -24.45
C ILE A 270 12.02 -27.11 -25.70
N VAL A 271 10.71 -26.90 -25.55
CA VAL A 271 9.76 -26.84 -26.68
C VAL A 271 10.11 -25.68 -27.62
N ASN A 272 10.40 -24.50 -27.07
CA ASN A 272 10.78 -23.31 -27.82
C ASN A 272 12.08 -23.52 -28.60
N GLN A 273 13.08 -24.16 -27.99
CA GLN A 273 14.33 -24.49 -28.67
C GLN A 273 14.11 -25.47 -29.83
N ILE A 274 13.24 -26.47 -29.65
CA ILE A 274 12.86 -27.40 -30.72
C ILE A 274 12.16 -26.65 -31.87
N LEU A 275 11.17 -25.81 -31.54
CA LEU A 275 10.44 -25.02 -32.54
C LEU A 275 11.35 -24.06 -33.30
N ALA A 276 12.25 -23.36 -32.61
CA ALA A 276 13.18 -22.44 -33.23
C ALA A 276 14.19 -23.16 -34.14
N THR A 277 14.74 -24.29 -33.69
CA THR A 277 15.62 -25.12 -34.53
C THR A 277 14.89 -25.62 -35.76
N ALA A 278 13.63 -26.08 -35.61
CA ALA A 278 12.80 -26.50 -36.72
C ALA A 278 12.51 -25.36 -37.70
N LEU A 279 12.26 -24.14 -37.21
CA LEU A 279 12.07 -22.96 -38.07
C LEU A 279 13.34 -22.62 -38.86
N ILE A 280 14.50 -22.62 -38.22
CA ILE A 280 15.77 -22.32 -38.91
C ILE A 280 16.06 -23.36 -39.99
N LEU A 281 15.89 -24.66 -39.67
CA LEU A 281 16.10 -25.73 -40.64
C LEU A 281 15.09 -25.70 -41.79
N SER A 282 13.81 -25.48 -41.48
CA SER A 282 12.75 -25.45 -42.51
C SER A 282 12.81 -24.19 -43.37
N ALA A 283 12.90 -23.00 -42.78
CA ALA A 283 12.97 -21.74 -43.52
C ALA A 283 14.29 -21.61 -44.29
N GLY A 284 15.43 -21.90 -43.65
CA GLY A 284 16.74 -21.86 -44.29
C GLY A 284 16.91 -22.94 -45.35
N GLY A 285 16.51 -24.18 -45.05
CA GLY A 285 16.57 -25.29 -46.00
C GLY A 285 15.65 -25.10 -47.20
N TYR A 286 14.44 -24.58 -46.99
CA TYR A 286 13.50 -24.31 -48.08
C TYR A 286 13.95 -23.12 -48.94
N ALA A 287 14.52 -22.07 -48.34
CA ALA A 287 15.15 -20.98 -49.09
C ALA A 287 16.34 -21.47 -49.93
N LEU A 288 17.22 -22.31 -49.37
CA LEU A 288 18.34 -22.90 -50.13
C LEU A 288 17.84 -23.77 -51.29
N TRP A 289 16.75 -24.51 -51.10
CA TRP A 289 16.14 -25.32 -52.15
C TRP A 289 15.59 -24.46 -53.30
N LEU A 290 14.85 -23.40 -53.00
CA LEU A 290 14.35 -22.45 -54.02
C LEU A 290 15.49 -21.70 -54.73
N TRP A 291 16.56 -21.37 -53.99
CA TRP A 291 17.76 -20.76 -54.57
C TRP A 291 18.47 -21.70 -55.53
N HIS A 292 18.60 -22.98 -55.18
CA HIS A 292 19.16 -24.00 -56.09
C HIS A 292 18.33 -24.15 -57.37
N GLY A 293 16.99 -24.00 -57.26
CA GLY A 293 16.07 -23.94 -58.40
C GLY A 293 16.12 -22.62 -59.21
N SER A 294 16.97 -21.66 -58.82
CA SER A 294 17.03 -20.30 -59.40
C SER A 294 15.72 -19.50 -59.28
N GLU A 295 14.82 -19.87 -58.36
CA GLU A 295 13.54 -19.19 -58.14
C GLU A 295 13.69 -17.94 -57.26
N ILE A 296 14.72 -17.89 -56.40
CA ILE A 296 15.02 -16.75 -55.53
C ILE A 296 16.52 -16.39 -55.57
N GLY A 297 16.85 -15.14 -55.26
CA GLY A 297 18.23 -14.65 -55.17
C GLY A 297 18.96 -15.05 -53.88
N THR A 298 20.29 -14.90 -53.86
CA THR A 298 21.12 -15.14 -52.67
C THR A 298 20.75 -14.22 -51.50
N GLY A 299 20.30 -13.00 -51.76
CA GLY A 299 19.83 -12.08 -50.74
C GLY A 299 18.56 -12.54 -50.04
N ALA A 300 17.65 -13.23 -50.74
CA ALA A 300 16.47 -13.83 -50.14
C ALA A 300 16.84 -14.93 -49.12
N VAL A 301 17.82 -15.78 -49.44
CA VAL A 301 18.33 -16.82 -48.53
C VAL A 301 18.93 -16.19 -47.26
N ALA A 302 19.76 -15.15 -47.42
CA ALA A 302 20.36 -14.43 -46.31
C ALA A 302 19.30 -13.75 -45.43
N ALA A 303 18.32 -13.07 -46.04
CA ALA A 303 17.24 -12.39 -45.35
C ALA A 303 16.35 -13.38 -44.56
N VAL A 304 15.90 -14.48 -45.19
CA VAL A 304 15.05 -15.50 -44.56
C VAL A 304 15.78 -16.17 -43.38
N THR A 305 17.05 -16.49 -43.54
CA THR A 305 17.86 -17.09 -42.47
C THR A 305 18.05 -16.13 -41.30
N ALA A 306 18.33 -14.85 -41.59
CA ALA A 306 18.44 -13.82 -40.56
C ALA A 306 17.11 -13.57 -39.82
N MET A 307 15.98 -13.58 -40.55
CA MET A 307 14.64 -13.49 -39.97
C MET A 307 14.36 -14.68 -39.04
N ALA A 308 14.68 -15.91 -39.44
CA ALA A 308 14.50 -17.10 -38.61
C ALA A 308 15.34 -17.05 -37.32
N LEU A 309 16.61 -16.63 -37.41
CA LEU A 309 17.48 -16.43 -36.25
C LEU A 309 16.95 -15.35 -35.30
N ARG A 310 16.38 -14.25 -35.84
CA ARG A 310 15.79 -13.19 -35.02
C ARG A 310 14.53 -13.64 -34.30
N VAL A 311 13.68 -14.42 -34.97
CA VAL A 311 12.49 -15.02 -34.35
C VAL A 311 12.89 -15.90 -33.16
N ASN A 312 13.96 -16.68 -33.25
CA ASN A 312 14.46 -17.46 -32.10
C ASN A 312 14.75 -16.56 -30.88
N GLY A 313 15.56 -15.50 -31.05
CA GLY A 313 15.90 -14.59 -29.95
C GLY A 313 14.68 -13.88 -29.35
N MET A 314 13.73 -13.46 -30.19
CA MET A 314 12.49 -12.83 -29.71
C MET A 314 11.59 -13.81 -28.97
N SER A 315 11.53 -15.08 -29.37
CA SER A 315 10.62 -16.07 -28.78
C SER A 315 10.91 -16.33 -27.29
N HIS A 316 12.19 -16.32 -26.90
CA HIS A 316 12.59 -16.38 -25.49
C HIS A 316 12.14 -15.12 -24.74
N TRP A 317 12.38 -13.94 -25.31
CA TRP A 317 11.97 -12.68 -24.71
C TRP A 317 10.46 -12.58 -24.53
N ILE A 318 9.67 -12.99 -25.54
CA ILE A 318 8.20 -13.00 -25.50
C ILE A 318 7.68 -13.87 -24.35
N MET A 319 8.27 -15.05 -24.13
CA MET A 319 7.84 -15.90 -23.02
C MET A 319 8.10 -15.25 -21.66
N TRP A 320 9.30 -14.71 -21.44
CA TRP A 320 9.60 -14.04 -20.17
C TRP A 320 8.66 -12.85 -19.93
N GLN A 321 8.34 -12.10 -20.99
CA GLN A 321 7.38 -11.01 -20.90
C GLN A 321 5.95 -11.49 -20.64
N MET A 322 5.51 -12.59 -21.25
CA MET A 322 4.22 -13.21 -20.93
C MET A 322 4.17 -13.71 -19.48
N THR A 323 5.24 -14.36 -19.02
CA THR A 323 5.34 -14.82 -17.64
C THR A 323 5.21 -13.66 -16.66
N SER A 324 6.01 -12.60 -16.85
CA SER A 324 5.97 -11.36 -16.08
C SER A 324 4.58 -10.71 -16.12
N LEU A 325 3.95 -10.68 -17.30
CA LEU A 325 2.61 -10.15 -17.49
C LEU A 325 1.58 -10.90 -16.65
N PHE A 326 1.56 -12.23 -16.71
CA PHE A 326 0.57 -13.03 -15.96
C PHE A 326 0.82 -13.03 -14.46
N GLU A 327 2.07 -13.02 -14.00
CA GLU A 327 2.41 -12.79 -12.59
C GLU A 327 1.93 -11.41 -12.11
N SER A 328 2.13 -10.39 -12.93
CA SER A 328 1.67 -9.04 -12.65
C SER A 328 0.15 -8.95 -12.65
N ILE A 329 -0.54 -9.62 -13.58
CA ILE A 329 -2.01 -9.75 -13.56
C ILE A 329 -2.47 -10.40 -12.26
N GLY A 330 -1.85 -11.49 -11.83
CA GLY A 330 -2.15 -12.16 -10.56
C GLY A 330 -1.96 -11.24 -9.35
N THR A 331 -0.85 -10.50 -9.34
CA THR A 331 -0.55 -9.49 -8.30
C THR A 331 -1.57 -8.35 -8.29
N VAL A 332 -2.00 -7.87 -9.46
CA VAL A 332 -3.04 -6.84 -9.57
C VAL A 332 -4.39 -7.35 -9.08
N GLN A 333 -4.81 -8.56 -9.48
CA GLN A 333 -6.06 -9.16 -9.01
C GLN A 333 -6.08 -9.34 -7.50
N ASP A 334 -4.95 -9.78 -6.93
CA ASP A 334 -4.76 -9.94 -5.50
C ASP A 334 -4.74 -8.57 -4.77
N GLY A 335 -4.17 -7.54 -5.40
CA GLY A 335 -4.21 -6.16 -4.92
C GLY A 335 -5.61 -5.53 -4.95
N ILE A 336 -6.40 -5.81 -5.99
CA ILE A 336 -7.78 -5.30 -6.16
C ILE A 336 -8.65 -5.67 -4.95
N ALA A 337 -8.54 -6.89 -4.44
CA ALA A 337 -9.33 -7.34 -3.29
C ALA A 337 -9.13 -6.46 -2.04
N THR A 338 -7.91 -5.96 -1.83
CA THR A 338 -7.58 -5.05 -0.72
C THR A 338 -7.83 -3.58 -1.06
N LEU A 339 -7.41 -3.13 -2.24
CA LEU A 339 -7.42 -1.71 -2.62
C LEU A 339 -8.82 -1.19 -3.01
N THR A 340 -9.74 -2.07 -3.37
CA THR A 340 -11.14 -1.72 -3.68
C THR A 340 -12.07 -1.88 -2.47
N HIS A 341 -11.52 -2.20 -1.29
CA HIS A 341 -12.29 -2.24 -0.07
C HIS A 341 -12.86 -0.85 0.23
N VAL A 342 -14.17 -0.77 0.41
CA VAL A 342 -14.86 0.49 0.70
C VAL A 342 -14.82 0.69 2.22
N PRO A 343 -14.35 1.86 2.73
CA PRO A 343 -14.33 2.11 4.17
C PRO A 343 -15.72 1.92 4.78
N LYS A 344 -15.81 1.21 5.91
CA LYS A 344 -17.10 0.98 6.60
C LYS A 344 -17.72 2.29 7.10
N VAL A 345 -16.88 3.19 7.62
CA VAL A 345 -17.28 4.52 8.09
C VAL A 345 -16.86 5.54 7.04
N GLN A 346 -17.83 6.29 6.52
CA GLN A 346 -17.62 7.34 5.53
C GLN A 346 -18.33 8.63 5.93
N ASP A 347 -17.74 9.75 5.53
CA ASP A 347 -18.40 11.04 5.63
C ASP A 347 -19.61 11.06 4.69
N ALA A 348 -20.72 11.63 5.16
CA ALA A 348 -21.86 11.87 4.29
C ALA A 348 -21.46 12.80 3.12
N PRO A 349 -22.03 12.66 1.91
CA PRO A 349 -21.64 13.47 0.74
C PRO A 349 -21.70 14.99 0.95
N GLN A 350 -22.50 15.46 1.90
CA GLN A 350 -22.66 16.87 2.27
C GLN A 350 -22.28 17.14 3.74
N ALA A 351 -21.42 16.30 4.33
CA ALA A 351 -21.01 16.45 5.72
C ALA A 351 -20.33 17.80 5.95
N ALA A 352 -20.84 18.58 6.91
CA ALA A 352 -20.26 19.86 7.28
C ALA A 352 -19.14 19.66 8.32
N PRO A 353 -18.17 20.58 8.45
CA PRO A 353 -17.26 20.58 9.59
C PRO A 353 -18.04 20.78 10.90
N LEU A 354 -17.75 19.95 11.90
CA LEU A 354 -18.31 20.05 13.24
C LEU A 354 -17.96 21.41 13.87
N ARG A 355 -18.97 22.11 14.40
CA ARG A 355 -18.78 23.36 15.13
C ARG A 355 -19.05 23.15 16.62
N VAL A 356 -18.00 23.08 17.42
CA VAL A 356 -18.13 22.95 18.88
C VAL A 356 -18.14 24.34 19.52
N THR A 357 -19.20 24.62 20.29
CA THR A 357 -19.40 25.91 20.98
C THR A 357 -19.36 25.75 22.50
N ARG A 358 -19.97 24.69 23.02
CA ARG A 358 -20.07 24.40 24.46
C ARG A 358 -19.47 23.05 24.82
N GLY A 359 -19.45 22.09 23.88
CA GLY A 359 -18.90 20.76 24.10
C GLY A 359 -19.85 19.81 24.84
N GLU A 360 -21.16 20.00 24.73
CA GLU A 360 -22.15 19.04 25.24
C GLU A 360 -22.07 17.73 24.46
N VAL A 361 -22.02 16.59 25.14
CA VAL A 361 -21.99 15.25 24.50
C VAL A 361 -23.22 14.46 24.90
N GLU A 362 -23.96 13.93 23.93
CA GLU A 362 -25.19 13.17 24.16
C GLU A 362 -25.16 11.84 23.40
N PHE A 363 -25.34 10.75 24.13
CA PHE A 363 -25.65 9.43 23.62
C PHE A 363 -27.14 9.21 23.85
N ASP A 364 -27.89 8.93 22.78
CA ASP A 364 -29.33 8.79 22.79
C ASP A 364 -29.73 7.41 22.24
N ASP A 365 -30.20 6.54 23.15
CA ASP A 365 -30.65 5.16 22.88
C ASP A 365 -29.67 4.34 22.02
N VAL A 366 -28.37 4.37 22.37
CA VAL A 366 -27.30 3.80 21.55
C VAL A 366 -27.20 2.28 21.69
N TYR A 367 -27.27 1.59 20.56
CA TYR A 367 -27.03 0.16 20.40
C TYR A 367 -25.82 -0.06 19.51
N PHE A 368 -24.90 -0.92 19.94
CA PHE A 368 -23.72 -1.26 19.15
C PHE A 368 -23.21 -2.68 19.37
N ASN A 369 -22.77 -3.30 18.28
CA ASN A 369 -22.03 -4.55 18.23
C ASN A 369 -20.83 -4.42 17.25
N TYR A 370 -19.76 -5.19 17.46
CA TYR A 370 -18.61 -5.15 16.53
C TYR A 370 -18.83 -6.01 15.27
N ASN A 371 -19.38 -7.23 15.42
CA ASN A 371 -19.45 -8.26 14.37
C ASN A 371 -20.79 -9.03 14.36
N GLY A 372 -21.83 -8.52 15.01
CA GLY A 372 -23.16 -9.15 15.10
C GLY A 372 -23.28 -10.32 16.09
N GLU A 373 -22.19 -10.74 16.75
CA GLU A 373 -22.21 -11.89 17.65
C GLU A 373 -22.70 -11.56 19.07
N ARG A 374 -22.38 -10.36 19.58
CA ARG A 374 -22.75 -9.93 20.93
C ARG A 374 -22.98 -8.41 20.98
N GLN A 375 -24.11 -8.03 21.55
CA GLN A 375 -24.42 -6.64 21.86
C GLN A 375 -23.44 -6.11 22.92
N VAL A 376 -22.69 -5.06 22.59
CA VAL A 376 -21.70 -4.45 23.51
C VAL A 376 -22.28 -3.25 24.24
N LEU A 377 -23.10 -2.44 23.56
CA LEU A 377 -23.90 -1.38 24.16
C LEU A 377 -25.37 -1.63 23.86
N ASP A 378 -26.23 -1.50 24.86
CA ASP A 378 -27.64 -1.91 24.78
C ASP A 378 -28.56 -0.83 25.37
N GLY A 379 -29.08 0.05 24.51
CA GLY A 379 -29.94 1.17 24.90
C GLY A 379 -29.22 2.22 25.76
N LEU A 380 -27.94 2.47 25.50
CA LEU A 380 -27.13 3.39 26.29
C LEU A 380 -27.59 4.84 26.06
N SER A 381 -28.07 5.49 27.11
CA SER A 381 -28.39 6.93 27.12
C SER A 381 -27.54 7.67 28.15
N LEU A 382 -26.74 8.63 27.70
CA LEU A 382 -25.82 9.40 28.54
C LEU A 382 -25.71 10.83 28.03
N LYS A 383 -25.92 11.81 28.91
CA LYS A 383 -25.73 13.23 28.59
C LYS A 383 -24.66 13.83 29.48
N VAL A 384 -23.60 14.34 28.88
CA VAL A 384 -22.49 15.06 29.52
C VAL A 384 -22.63 16.55 29.24
N ARG A 385 -22.75 17.33 30.31
CA ARG A 385 -22.97 18.77 30.22
C ARG A 385 -21.68 19.48 29.78
N PRO A 386 -21.78 20.66 29.14
CA PRO A 386 -20.62 21.51 28.88
C PRO A 386 -19.75 21.72 30.11
N GLY A 387 -18.45 21.45 29.98
CA GLY A 387 -17.49 21.64 31.08
C GLY A 387 -17.54 20.58 32.18
N GLU A 388 -18.43 19.59 32.08
CA GLU A 388 -18.57 18.52 33.08
C GLU A 388 -17.47 17.48 32.91
N LYS A 389 -16.89 17.05 34.03
CA LYS A 389 -15.90 15.98 34.10
C LYS A 389 -16.56 14.70 34.60
N ILE A 390 -16.68 13.71 33.71
CA ILE A 390 -17.25 12.42 34.07
C ILE A 390 -16.22 11.30 34.11
N GLY A 391 -16.36 10.41 35.10
CA GLY A 391 -15.57 9.19 35.23
C GLY A 391 -16.37 7.95 34.83
N LEU A 392 -15.90 7.18 33.86
CA LEU A 392 -16.43 5.88 33.49
C LEU A 392 -15.82 4.80 34.39
N VAL A 393 -16.66 4.11 35.16
CA VAL A 393 -16.25 3.04 36.08
C VAL A 393 -16.97 1.75 35.72
N GLY A 394 -16.29 0.62 35.79
CA GLY A 394 -16.90 -0.68 35.52
C GLY A 394 -15.86 -1.76 35.29
N ARG A 395 -16.29 -3.02 35.29
CA ARG A 395 -15.41 -4.17 35.05
C ARG A 395 -14.82 -4.13 33.62
N SER A 396 -13.79 -4.93 33.39
CA SER A 396 -13.31 -5.16 32.02
C SER A 396 -14.44 -5.74 31.17
N GLY A 397 -14.59 -5.28 29.93
CA GLY A 397 -15.69 -5.68 29.04
C GLY A 397 -17.04 -4.99 29.30
N ALA A 398 -17.13 -4.00 30.20
CA ALA A 398 -18.38 -3.28 30.48
C ALA A 398 -18.82 -2.31 29.36
N GLY A 399 -18.02 -2.10 28.32
CA GLY A 399 -18.33 -1.20 27.19
C GLY A 399 -17.68 0.19 27.25
N LYS A 400 -16.80 0.47 28.23
CA LYS A 400 -16.15 1.79 28.43
C LYS A 400 -15.34 2.26 27.22
N SER A 401 -14.38 1.45 26.75
CA SER A 401 -13.56 1.79 25.58
C SER A 401 -14.38 1.80 24.29
N THR A 402 -15.47 1.01 24.21
CA THR A 402 -16.41 1.03 23.09
C THR A 402 -17.15 2.36 23.01
N LEU A 403 -17.61 2.92 24.13
CA LEU A 403 -18.22 4.25 24.20
C LEU A 403 -17.27 5.33 23.64
N ILE A 404 -16.00 5.30 24.05
CA ILE A 404 -14.96 6.21 23.53
C ILE A 404 -14.77 6.04 22.01
N ASN A 405 -14.65 4.80 21.54
CA ASN A 405 -14.45 4.49 20.13
C ASN A 405 -15.62 4.96 19.24
N LEU A 406 -16.85 4.92 19.75
CA LEU A 406 -18.04 5.41 19.06
C LEU A 406 -18.08 6.94 19.04
N LEU A 407 -17.69 7.60 20.12
CA LEU A 407 -17.61 9.07 20.15
C LEU A 407 -16.57 9.63 19.17
N LEU A 408 -15.45 8.92 18.98
CA LEU A 408 -14.45 9.22 17.94
C LEU A 408 -14.87 8.77 16.53
N ARG A 409 -16.05 8.16 16.43
CA ARG A 409 -16.63 7.58 15.21
C ARG A 409 -15.63 6.68 14.47
N PHE A 410 -14.96 5.78 15.21
CA PHE A 410 -14.22 4.68 14.58
C PHE A 410 -15.15 3.57 14.08
N TYR A 411 -16.37 3.55 14.61
CA TYR A 411 -17.48 2.69 14.21
C TYR A 411 -18.76 3.55 14.18
N ASP A 412 -19.67 3.23 13.26
CA ASP A 412 -21.03 3.78 13.29
C ASP A 412 -21.91 2.91 14.23
N VAL A 413 -22.95 3.51 14.81
CA VAL A 413 -23.88 2.82 15.72
C VAL A 413 -24.91 2.00 14.94
N ASP A 414 -25.43 0.92 15.54
CA ASP A 414 -26.48 0.09 14.92
C ASP A 414 -27.85 0.79 14.99
N ARG A 415 -28.13 1.42 16.13
CA ARG A 415 -29.35 2.18 16.43
C ARG A 415 -29.03 3.26 17.47
N GLY A 416 -29.83 4.32 17.47
CA GLY A 416 -29.62 5.50 18.29
C GLY A 416 -28.73 6.51 17.58
N GLN A 417 -28.27 7.52 18.32
CA GLN A 417 -27.43 8.58 17.76
C GLN A 417 -26.50 9.17 18.83
N ILE A 418 -25.38 9.72 18.38
CA ILE A 418 -24.43 10.42 19.23
C ILE A 418 -24.32 11.85 18.71
N ARG A 419 -24.47 12.83 19.61
CA ARG A 419 -24.47 14.24 19.27
C ARG A 419 -23.42 15.01 20.06
N ILE A 420 -22.83 16.00 19.41
CA ILE A 420 -22.00 17.03 20.04
C ILE A 420 -22.65 18.40 19.79
N ASP A 421 -23.01 19.10 20.86
CA ASP A 421 -23.78 20.36 20.79
C ASP A 421 -25.04 20.24 19.90
N GLY A 422 -25.71 19.09 19.95
CA GLY A 422 -26.90 18.78 19.15
C GLY A 422 -26.63 18.37 17.69
N GLN A 423 -25.38 18.45 17.21
CA GLN A 423 -25.00 17.97 15.87
C GLN A 423 -24.71 16.47 15.93
N ASP A 424 -25.40 15.68 15.10
CA ASP A 424 -25.11 14.25 14.94
C ASP A 424 -23.72 14.05 14.34
N ILE A 425 -22.88 13.27 15.02
CA ILE A 425 -21.52 12.97 14.58
C ILE A 425 -21.48 12.19 13.26
N SER A 426 -22.58 11.54 12.87
CA SER A 426 -22.73 10.84 11.59
C SER A 426 -22.79 11.80 10.39
N GLN A 427 -23.22 13.05 10.62
CA GLN A 427 -23.47 14.06 9.60
C GLN A 427 -22.36 15.11 9.46
N VAL A 428 -21.28 14.99 10.23
CA VAL A 428 -20.11 15.89 10.18
C VAL A 428 -18.89 15.16 9.63
N THR A 429 -17.91 15.93 9.14
CA THR A 429 -16.67 15.34 8.62
C THR A 429 -15.86 14.69 9.75
N GLN A 430 -15.35 13.48 9.53
CA GLN A 430 -14.56 12.74 10.53
C GLN A 430 -13.34 13.52 11.04
N ASP A 431 -12.66 14.24 10.14
CA ASP A 431 -11.48 15.03 10.49
C ASP A 431 -11.84 16.15 11.46
N SER A 432 -12.95 16.87 11.23
CA SER A 432 -13.43 17.93 12.13
C SER A 432 -13.87 17.40 13.50
N LEU A 433 -14.51 16.23 13.54
CA LEU A 433 -14.91 15.55 14.77
C LEU A 433 -13.67 15.20 15.60
N ARG A 434 -12.71 14.51 14.97
CA ARG A 434 -11.49 14.07 15.64
C ARG A 434 -10.60 15.25 15.99
N SER A 435 -10.61 16.36 15.25
CA SER A 435 -9.88 17.58 15.64
C SER A 435 -10.46 18.23 16.91
N ALA A 436 -11.78 18.13 17.11
CA ALA A 436 -12.47 18.69 18.27
C ALA A 436 -12.34 17.84 19.55
N ILE A 437 -11.73 16.65 19.46
CA ILE A 437 -11.56 15.71 20.57
C ILE A 437 -10.07 15.43 20.81
N GLY A 438 -9.58 15.68 22.03
CA GLY A 438 -8.27 15.25 22.49
C GLY A 438 -8.36 13.89 23.16
N MET A 439 -7.48 12.95 22.83
CA MET A 439 -7.50 11.61 23.45
C MET A 439 -6.10 11.21 23.92
N VAL A 440 -6.01 10.79 25.18
CA VAL A 440 -4.87 10.02 25.70
C VAL A 440 -5.29 8.55 25.75
N THR A 441 -4.61 7.68 25.02
CA THR A 441 -4.85 6.23 25.00
C THR A 441 -4.07 5.54 26.11
N GLN A 442 -4.55 4.36 26.54
CA GLN A 442 -3.82 3.49 27.46
C GLN A 442 -2.48 3.03 26.85
N ASP A 443 -2.52 2.50 25.62
CA ASP A 443 -1.32 2.12 24.87
C ASP A 443 -0.80 3.31 24.08
N THR A 444 0.30 3.92 24.55
CA THR A 444 0.92 5.06 23.88
C THR A 444 1.95 4.60 22.84
N SER A 445 1.53 4.62 21.56
CA SER A 445 2.43 4.40 20.43
C SER A 445 2.96 5.71 19.86
N LEU A 446 4.27 5.76 19.64
CA LEU A 446 4.93 6.87 18.94
C LEU A 446 5.29 6.46 17.50
N LEU A 447 5.24 7.44 16.60
CA LEU A 447 5.71 7.28 15.24
C LEU A 447 7.24 7.27 15.24
N HIS A 448 7.86 6.52 14.31
CA HIS A 448 9.31 6.58 14.08
C HIS A 448 9.68 7.90 13.41
N ARG A 449 9.69 8.98 14.20
CA ARG A 449 9.97 10.36 13.84
C ARG A 449 10.68 11.05 15.01
N SER A 450 11.03 12.32 14.87
CA SER A 450 11.58 13.10 15.98
C SER A 450 10.56 13.22 17.12
N ILE A 451 11.02 13.58 18.32
CA ILE A 451 10.12 13.87 19.44
C ILE A 451 9.26 15.10 19.12
N CYS A 452 9.85 16.11 18.47
CA CYS A 452 9.14 17.28 17.98
C CYS A 452 7.97 16.90 17.06
N ASP A 453 8.21 16.04 16.07
CA ASP A 453 7.18 15.55 15.14
C ASP A 453 6.09 14.74 15.85
N ASN A 454 6.47 13.99 16.89
CA ASN A 454 5.51 13.20 17.66
C ASN A 454 4.58 14.07 18.50
N ILE A 455 5.07 15.18 19.07
CA ILE A 455 4.25 16.12 19.86
C ILE A 455 3.41 16.99 18.92
N SER A 456 4.03 17.57 17.88
CA SER A 456 3.34 18.39 16.86
C SER A 456 2.32 17.61 16.04
N TYR A 457 2.34 16.27 16.05
CA TYR A 457 1.27 15.45 15.47
C TYR A 457 -0.12 15.80 16.01
N GLY A 458 -0.22 16.34 17.23
CA GLY A 458 -1.49 16.82 17.82
C GLY A 458 -2.01 18.11 17.18
N ARG A 459 -1.11 18.96 16.68
CA ARG A 459 -1.41 20.20 15.94
C ARG A 459 -0.22 20.54 15.01
N PRO A 460 -0.27 20.13 13.73
CA PRO A 460 0.88 20.22 12.82
C PRO A 460 1.40 21.65 12.58
N ASP A 461 0.53 22.65 12.68
CA ASP A 461 0.86 24.06 12.48
C ASP A 461 1.41 24.75 13.74
N ALA A 462 1.72 23.99 14.80
CA ALA A 462 2.26 24.54 16.05
C ALA A 462 3.70 25.00 15.91
N ASP A 463 4.03 26.15 16.50
CA ASP A 463 5.39 26.66 16.54
C ASP A 463 6.26 25.82 17.50
N PRO A 464 7.58 25.66 17.27
CA PRO A 464 8.44 24.89 18.18
C PRO A 464 8.42 25.39 19.63
N ALA A 465 8.13 26.67 19.87
CA ALA A 465 7.95 27.19 21.23
C ALA A 465 6.72 26.59 21.93
N GLU A 466 5.62 26.39 21.20
CA GLU A 466 4.39 25.78 21.72
C GLU A 466 4.59 24.29 21.99
N VAL A 467 5.35 23.61 21.12
CA VAL A 467 5.74 22.21 21.32
C VAL A 467 6.53 22.05 22.63
N ARG A 468 7.52 22.92 22.87
CA ARG A 468 8.29 22.92 24.13
C ARG A 468 7.42 23.24 25.35
N ALA A 469 6.52 24.22 25.24
CA ALA A 469 5.60 24.55 26.33
C ALA A 469 4.64 23.39 26.66
N ALA A 470 4.16 22.66 25.65
CA ALA A 470 3.35 21.46 25.84
C ALA A 470 4.14 20.32 26.48
N ALA A 471 5.39 20.12 26.07
CA ALA A 471 6.29 19.13 26.67
C ALA A 471 6.62 19.46 28.13
N ALA A 472 6.90 20.72 28.45
CA ALA A 472 7.15 21.18 29.82
C ALA A 472 5.94 20.93 30.73
N ARG A 473 4.73 21.29 30.28
CA ARG A 473 3.48 21.00 31.02
C ARG A 473 3.23 19.50 31.20
N ALA A 474 3.68 18.67 30.28
CA ALA A 474 3.60 17.21 30.41
C ALA A 474 4.77 16.59 31.20
N GLN A 475 5.58 17.40 31.88
CA GLN A 475 6.79 16.98 32.61
C GLN A 475 7.76 16.19 31.71
N ALA A 476 7.80 16.50 30.41
CA ALA A 476 8.59 15.79 29.43
C ALA A 476 9.90 16.50 29.06
N ASP A 477 10.00 17.81 29.25
CA ASP A 477 11.11 18.62 28.75
C ASP A 477 12.47 18.14 29.28
N ASP A 478 12.58 17.91 30.60
CA ASP A 478 13.84 17.52 31.26
C ASP A 478 14.46 16.26 30.67
N PHE A 479 13.66 15.20 30.50
CA PHE A 479 14.18 13.95 29.95
C PHE A 479 14.44 14.08 28.45
N ILE A 480 13.61 14.85 27.72
CA ILE A 480 13.80 15.07 26.28
C ILE A 480 15.17 15.68 26.01
N GLN A 481 15.57 16.69 26.79
CA GLN A 481 16.87 17.37 26.64
C GLN A 481 18.07 16.42 26.82
N GLN A 482 17.92 15.34 27.57
CA GLN A 482 18.98 14.36 27.84
C GLN A 482 19.08 13.27 26.75
N LEU A 483 18.10 13.20 25.84
CA LEU A 483 18.08 12.18 24.80
C LEU A 483 19.06 12.46 23.67
N SER A 484 19.62 11.38 23.15
CA SER A 484 20.39 11.36 21.92
C SER A 484 20.19 10.04 21.18
N ASP A 485 20.31 10.05 19.85
CA ASP A 485 20.26 8.83 19.05
C ASP A 485 21.60 8.52 18.35
N SER A 486 21.65 7.32 17.77
CA SER A 486 22.81 6.81 17.01
C SER A 486 23.12 7.59 15.73
N HIS A 487 22.21 8.48 15.29
CA HIS A 487 22.40 9.32 14.10
C HIS A 487 22.91 10.72 14.47
N GLY A 488 23.15 10.99 15.76
CA GLY A 488 23.68 12.25 16.26
C GLY A 488 22.61 13.30 16.59
N ASN A 489 21.33 12.98 16.46
CA ASN A 489 20.26 13.88 16.88
C ASN A 489 20.20 13.94 18.41
N LYS A 490 19.79 15.10 18.95
CA LYS A 490 19.69 15.35 20.39
C LYS A 490 18.39 16.06 20.73
N GLY A 491 17.96 15.94 21.99
CA GLY A 491 16.80 16.70 22.45
C GLY A 491 15.54 16.34 21.67
N TYR A 492 14.82 17.36 21.24
CA TYR A 492 13.58 17.26 20.45
C TYR A 492 13.75 16.63 19.07
N ASP A 493 14.96 16.66 18.50
CA ASP A 493 15.25 16.08 17.18
C ASP A 493 15.52 14.57 17.26
N THR A 494 15.65 14.02 18.47
CA THR A 494 15.94 12.60 18.69
C THR A 494 14.87 11.71 18.06
N LEU A 495 15.28 10.71 17.27
CA LEU A 495 14.38 9.71 16.72
C LEU A 495 14.02 8.65 17.77
N VAL A 496 12.73 8.55 18.09
CA VAL A 496 12.21 7.65 19.15
C VAL A 496 12.26 6.16 18.78
N GLY A 497 12.46 5.84 17.50
CA GLY A 497 12.44 4.47 16.98
C GLY A 497 11.03 3.94 16.71
N GLU A 498 10.94 2.70 16.22
CA GLU A 498 9.64 2.08 15.93
C GLU A 498 8.85 1.90 17.24
N ARG A 499 7.62 2.45 17.28
CA ARG A 499 6.75 2.49 18.46
C ARG A 499 7.38 3.13 19.71
N GLY A 500 8.45 3.92 19.56
CA GLY A 500 9.11 4.57 20.70
C GLY A 500 9.85 3.59 21.62
N VAL A 501 10.36 2.47 21.10
CA VAL A 501 11.00 1.39 21.89
C VAL A 501 12.18 1.86 22.74
N LYS A 502 12.82 2.98 22.36
CA LYS A 502 13.97 3.56 23.08
C LYS A 502 13.58 4.31 24.37
N LEU A 503 12.28 4.54 24.58
CA LEU A 503 11.76 5.28 25.72
C LEU A 503 11.13 4.34 26.74
N SER A 504 11.10 4.75 28.00
CA SER A 504 10.32 4.07 29.04
C SER A 504 8.81 4.23 28.78
N GLY A 505 7.98 3.38 29.41
CA GLY A 505 6.51 3.50 29.34
C GLY A 505 6.03 4.88 29.77
N GLY A 506 6.49 5.37 30.93
CA GLY A 506 6.14 6.70 31.42
C GLY A 506 6.63 7.85 30.52
N GLN A 507 7.78 7.71 29.86
CA GLN A 507 8.25 8.70 28.88
C GLN A 507 7.34 8.77 27.64
N ARG A 508 6.93 7.61 27.09
CA ARG A 508 5.96 7.57 25.98
C ARG A 508 4.62 8.17 26.38
N GLN A 509 4.17 7.88 27.61
CA GLN A 509 2.93 8.44 28.16
C GLN A 509 3.00 9.97 28.22
N ARG A 510 4.08 10.53 28.76
CA ARG A 510 4.30 11.98 28.83
C ARG A 510 4.30 12.66 27.45
N ILE A 511 4.91 12.04 26.44
CA ILE A 511 4.87 12.57 25.06
C ILE A 511 3.43 12.54 24.50
N ALA A 512 2.64 11.51 24.80
CA ALA A 512 1.24 11.44 24.38
C ALA A 512 0.39 12.50 25.10
N ILE A 513 0.63 12.74 26.39
CA ILE A 513 -0.02 13.82 27.15
C ILE A 513 0.35 15.18 26.53
N ALA A 514 1.62 15.43 26.24
CA ALA A 514 2.06 16.66 25.57
C ALA A 514 1.34 16.88 24.23
N ARG A 515 1.11 15.82 23.44
CA ARG A 515 0.34 15.87 22.19
C ARG A 515 -1.09 16.36 22.41
N VAL A 516 -1.75 15.90 23.47
CA VAL A 516 -3.12 16.33 23.82
C VAL A 516 -3.14 17.75 24.38
N MET A 517 -2.16 18.11 25.21
CA MET A 517 -2.00 19.47 25.74
C MET A 517 -1.76 20.50 24.62
N LEU A 518 -0.97 20.13 23.61
CA LEU A 518 -0.73 20.98 22.43
C LEU A 518 -2.00 21.15 21.59
N LYS A 519 -2.73 20.06 21.38
CA LYS A 519 -3.99 20.07 20.61
C LYS A 519 -5.06 20.94 21.28
N ASN A 520 -5.12 20.92 22.61
CA ASN A 520 -6.01 21.76 23.42
C ASN A 520 -7.49 21.72 22.98
N ALA A 521 -7.98 20.54 22.61
CA ALA A 521 -9.36 20.34 22.13
C ALA A 521 -10.41 20.60 23.22
N PRO A 522 -11.65 21.02 22.87
CA PRO A 522 -12.73 21.33 23.82
C PRO A 522 -13.33 20.10 24.53
N ILE A 523 -13.20 18.91 23.93
CA ILE A 523 -13.62 17.64 24.52
C ILE A 523 -12.36 16.79 24.76
N LEU A 524 -12.20 16.27 25.96
CA LEU A 524 -11.05 15.44 26.36
C LEU A 524 -11.48 14.04 26.76
N LEU A 525 -10.82 13.04 26.18
CA LEU A 525 -10.98 11.63 26.49
C LEU A 525 -9.68 11.12 27.11
N LEU A 526 -9.77 10.59 28.33
CA LEU A 526 -8.61 10.10 29.07
C LEU A 526 -8.81 8.61 29.36
N ASP A 527 -8.08 7.74 28.65
CA ASP A 527 -8.14 6.30 28.88
C ASP A 527 -6.89 5.86 29.66
N GLU A 528 -7.03 5.67 30.98
CA GLU A 528 -5.93 5.29 31.88
C GLU A 528 -4.67 6.18 31.73
N ALA A 529 -4.87 7.50 31.60
CA ALA A 529 -3.79 8.42 31.20
C ALA A 529 -2.53 8.42 32.09
N THR A 530 -2.63 8.01 33.36
CA THR A 530 -1.51 8.00 34.32
C THR A 530 -1.02 6.60 34.72
N SER A 531 -1.53 5.53 34.11
CA SER A 531 -1.26 4.15 34.56
C SER A 531 0.22 3.76 34.53
N ALA A 532 0.97 4.25 33.56
CA ALA A 532 2.40 3.94 33.34
C ALA A 532 3.38 4.90 34.03
N LEU A 533 2.89 5.82 34.88
CA LEU A 533 3.70 6.82 35.58
C LEU A 533 4.03 6.38 37.01
N ASP A 534 5.21 6.77 37.48
CA ASP A 534 5.61 6.75 38.88
C ASP A 534 4.86 7.82 39.69
N SER A 535 4.71 7.61 40.99
CA SER A 535 3.82 8.40 41.85
C SER A 535 4.19 9.88 41.95
N GLU A 536 5.48 10.23 41.94
CA GLU A 536 5.93 11.63 42.00
C GLU A 536 5.59 12.37 40.71
N VAL A 537 5.91 11.79 39.55
CA VAL A 537 5.59 12.35 38.24
C VAL A 537 4.08 12.37 37.99
N GLU A 538 3.35 11.37 38.48
CA GLU A 538 1.89 11.34 38.38
C GLU A 538 1.26 12.57 39.05
N ALA A 539 1.65 12.92 40.27
CA ALA A 539 1.06 14.04 40.99
C ALA A 539 1.23 15.36 40.22
N ALA A 540 2.44 15.62 39.71
CA ALA A 540 2.72 16.81 38.90
C ALA A 540 1.96 16.83 37.57
N ILE A 541 1.79 15.67 36.94
CA ILE A 541 1.00 15.54 35.71
C ILE A 541 -0.49 15.68 35.97
N GLN A 542 -0.98 15.19 37.11
CA GLN A 542 -2.39 15.31 37.48
C GLN A 542 -2.77 16.78 37.64
N GLU A 543 -1.93 17.58 38.31
CA GLU A 543 -2.12 19.04 38.41
C GLU A 543 -2.18 19.69 37.02
N SER A 544 -1.24 19.31 36.14
CA SER A 544 -1.20 19.82 34.76
C SER A 544 -2.39 19.37 33.91
N LEU A 545 -2.90 18.15 34.13
CA LEU A 545 -4.12 17.65 33.49
C LEU A 545 -5.35 18.39 34.04
N ASP A 546 -5.41 18.67 35.34
CA ASP A 546 -6.51 19.39 35.96
C ASP A 546 -6.65 20.80 35.37
N GLU A 547 -5.54 21.51 35.14
CA GLU A 547 -5.51 22.77 34.40
C GLU A 547 -6.06 22.63 32.98
N VAL A 548 -5.60 21.60 32.25
CA VAL A 548 -6.00 21.36 30.86
C VAL A 548 -7.48 20.96 30.75
N MET A 549 -8.04 20.38 31.81
CA MET A 549 -9.45 20.00 31.94
C MET A 549 -10.36 21.19 32.32
N GLN A 550 -9.83 22.33 32.74
CA GLN A 550 -10.65 23.48 33.13
C GLN A 550 -11.49 23.99 31.95
N GLY A 551 -12.79 24.16 32.19
CA GLY A 551 -13.73 24.68 31.19
C GLY A 551 -14.00 23.74 30.01
N LYS A 552 -13.61 22.47 30.10
CA LYS A 552 -13.77 21.48 29.03
C LYS A 552 -14.61 20.30 29.46
N THR A 553 -15.25 19.68 28.49
CA THR A 553 -15.98 18.43 28.72
C THR A 553 -15.00 17.27 28.77
N VAL A 554 -14.98 16.52 29.86
CA VAL A 554 -14.01 15.43 30.08
C VAL A 554 -14.74 14.12 30.28
N ILE A 555 -14.29 13.08 29.57
CA ILE A 555 -14.71 11.69 29.80
C ILE A 555 -13.46 10.86 30.08
N ALA A 556 -13.28 10.45 31.33
CA ALA A 556 -12.14 9.68 31.77
C ALA A 556 -12.53 8.23 32.11
N ILE A 557 -11.79 7.25 31.58
CA ILE A 557 -11.82 5.88 32.10
C ILE A 557 -10.83 5.82 33.25
N ALA A 558 -11.39 5.78 34.46
CA ALA A 558 -10.61 5.97 35.66
C ALA A 558 -10.38 4.62 36.36
N HIS A 559 -9.11 4.29 36.58
CA HIS A 559 -8.65 3.07 37.26
C HIS A 559 -7.94 3.35 38.60
N ARG A 560 -7.51 4.59 38.84
CA ARG A 560 -6.91 5.04 40.10
C ARG A 560 -7.93 5.81 40.93
N LEU A 561 -7.96 5.52 42.23
CA LEU A 561 -8.94 6.04 43.19
C LEU A 561 -8.94 7.58 43.27
N SER A 562 -7.76 8.19 43.22
CA SER A 562 -7.57 9.65 43.23
C SER A 562 -8.22 10.33 42.02
N THR A 563 -7.99 9.80 40.81
CA THR A 563 -8.59 10.32 39.57
C THR A 563 -10.11 10.13 39.54
N ILE A 564 -10.61 9.01 40.07
CA ILE A 564 -12.05 8.74 40.16
C ILE A 564 -12.74 9.76 41.09
N ALA A 565 -12.14 10.03 42.26
CA ALA A 565 -12.75 10.92 43.26
C ALA A 565 -12.83 12.39 42.81
N ALA A 566 -11.96 12.81 41.89
CA ALA A 566 -11.90 14.18 41.38
C ALA A 566 -12.93 14.50 40.26
N MET A 567 -13.72 13.52 39.83
CA MET A 567 -14.74 13.71 38.77
C MET A 567 -16.04 14.28 39.35
N ASP A 568 -16.71 15.16 38.59
CA ASP A 568 -17.99 15.77 38.99
C ASP A 568 -19.09 14.70 39.11
N ARG A 569 -19.09 13.73 38.19
CA ARG A 569 -20.04 12.62 38.16
C ARG A 569 -19.40 11.33 37.66
N LEU A 570 -19.72 10.24 38.34
CA LEU A 570 -19.30 8.91 37.97
C LEU A 570 -20.43 8.16 37.28
N ILE A 571 -20.10 7.48 36.20
CA ILE A 571 -21.00 6.66 35.39
C ILE A 571 -20.53 5.22 35.49
N VAL A 572 -21.28 4.40 36.22
CA VAL A 572 -20.97 3.00 36.44
C VAL A 572 -21.64 2.17 35.35
N MET A 573 -20.82 1.49 34.56
CA MET A 573 -21.27 0.64 33.47
C MET A 573 -21.11 -0.84 33.83
N ASP A 574 -22.12 -1.63 33.49
CA ASP A 574 -22.06 -3.09 33.50
C ASP A 574 -22.81 -3.66 32.30
N GLN A 575 -22.20 -4.66 31.64
CA GLN A 575 -22.76 -5.33 30.46
C GLN A 575 -23.35 -4.39 29.39
N GLY A 576 -22.70 -3.25 29.11
CA GLY A 576 -23.14 -2.33 28.08
C GLY A 576 -24.25 -1.35 28.47
N ARG A 577 -24.64 -1.32 29.75
CA ARG A 577 -25.68 -0.45 30.30
C ARG A 577 -25.13 0.40 31.44
N ILE A 578 -25.71 1.58 31.65
CA ILE A 578 -25.43 2.41 32.84
C ILE A 578 -26.31 1.90 33.97
N ILE A 579 -25.68 1.43 35.04
CA ILE A 579 -26.37 0.86 36.20
C ILE A 579 -26.45 1.84 37.36
N GLU A 580 -25.47 2.73 37.51
CA GLU A 580 -25.44 3.76 38.53
C GLU A 580 -24.82 5.04 37.97
N ALA A 581 -25.34 6.19 38.42
CA ALA A 581 -24.74 7.49 38.15
C ALA A 581 -24.90 8.39 39.39
N GLY A 582 -23.88 9.21 39.65
CA GLY A 582 -23.87 10.15 40.78
C GLY A 582 -22.46 10.61 41.12
N SER A 583 -22.34 11.49 42.10
CA SER A 583 -21.03 11.88 42.65
C SER A 583 -20.39 10.72 43.42
N HIS A 584 -19.08 10.81 43.67
CA HIS A 584 -18.36 9.82 44.50
C HIS A 584 -19.06 9.55 45.83
N ALA A 585 -19.43 10.61 46.56
CA ALA A 585 -20.10 10.50 47.86
C ALA A 585 -21.48 9.85 47.75
N GLU A 586 -22.27 10.21 46.73
CA GLU A 586 -23.59 9.63 46.49
C GLU A 586 -23.53 8.13 46.21
N LEU A 587 -22.58 7.69 45.38
CA LEU A 587 -22.43 6.29 45.02
C LEU A 587 -21.88 5.43 46.16
N LEU A 588 -21.01 5.99 47.01
CA LEU A 588 -20.57 5.32 48.24
C LEU A 588 -21.73 5.09 49.21
N ASN A 589 -22.55 6.13 49.43
CA ASN A 589 -23.71 6.06 50.32
C ASN A 589 -24.78 5.07 49.83
N LYS A 590 -24.93 4.91 48.50
CA LYS A 590 -25.84 3.92 47.91
C LYS A 590 -25.41 2.47 48.15
N GLY A 591 -24.14 2.21 48.49
CA GLY A 591 -23.65 0.84 48.74
C GLY A 591 -23.68 -0.09 47.51
N GLY A 592 -23.77 0.49 46.31
CA GLY A 592 -23.93 -0.22 45.03
C GLY A 592 -22.67 -0.92 44.51
N VAL A 593 -22.64 -1.21 43.20
CA VAL A 593 -21.51 -1.77 42.47
C VAL A 593 -20.27 -0.89 42.63
N TYR A 594 -20.42 0.43 42.55
CA TYR A 594 -19.32 1.36 42.75
C TYR A 594 -18.71 1.22 44.15
N ALA A 595 -19.53 1.24 45.20
CA ALA A 595 -19.06 1.15 46.58
C ALA A 595 -18.34 -0.17 46.88
N ARG A 596 -18.75 -1.27 46.23
CA ARG A 596 -18.05 -2.57 46.31
C ARG A 596 -16.70 -2.55 45.59
N LEU A 597 -16.65 -2.00 44.38
CA LEU A 597 -15.39 -1.82 43.63
C LEU A 597 -14.41 -0.95 44.43
N TRP A 598 -14.91 0.16 45.00
CA TRP A 598 -14.14 1.05 45.85
C TRP A 598 -13.58 0.32 47.06
N ARG A 599 -14.41 -0.37 47.85
CA ARG A 599 -13.96 -1.13 49.04
C ARG A 599 -12.91 -2.18 48.71
N HIS A 600 -13.03 -2.87 47.59
CA HIS A 600 -12.02 -3.85 47.17
C HIS A 600 -10.68 -3.20 46.81
N GLN A 601 -10.69 -2.02 46.20
CA GLN A 601 -9.46 -1.30 45.85
C GLN A 601 -8.84 -0.53 47.02
N SER A 602 -9.66 0.09 47.88
CA SER A 602 -9.20 0.85 49.04
C SER A 602 -8.87 -0.05 50.24
N GLY A 603 -9.57 -1.17 50.40
CA GLY A 603 -9.40 -2.10 51.52
C GLY A 603 -8.14 -2.98 51.43
N GLY A 604 -7.50 -3.07 50.26
CA GLY A 604 -6.19 -3.70 50.11
C GLY A 604 -5.02 -2.84 50.60
N PHE A 605 -5.22 -1.52 50.71
CA PHE A 605 -4.22 -0.56 51.21
C PHE A 605 -4.44 -0.19 52.68
N LEU A 606 -5.70 -0.09 53.13
CA LEU A 606 -6.05 0.28 54.52
C LEU A 606 -5.94 -0.87 55.52
N ALA A 607 -5.78 -2.12 55.07
CA ALA A 607 -5.59 -3.26 55.98
C ALA A 607 -4.18 -3.31 56.61
N GLU A 608 -3.17 -2.68 56.00
CA GLU A 608 -1.80 -2.65 56.56
C GLU A 608 -1.62 -1.55 57.62
N GLU A 609 -2.43 -0.49 57.63
CA GLU A 609 -2.34 0.59 58.64
C GLU A 609 -3.14 0.31 59.93
N LEU A 610 -3.97 -0.74 59.94
CA LEU A 610 -4.72 -1.15 61.14
C LEU A 610 -4.04 -2.30 61.91
N GLU A 611 -2.90 -2.79 61.44
CA GLU A 611 -2.10 -3.84 62.09
C GLU A 611 -0.71 -3.37 62.60
N GLN A 612 -0.47 -2.06 62.73
CA GLN A 612 0.72 -1.53 63.43
C GLN A 612 0.37 -0.79 64.73
#